data_AF-A0A9W8QLV3-F1
#
_entry.id   AF-A0A9W8QLV3-F1
#
_cell.length_a   1.000
_cell.length_b   1.000
_cell.length_c   1.000
_cell.angle_alpha   90.00
_cell.angle_beta   90.00
_cell.angle_gamma   90.00
#
_symmetry.space_group_name_H-M   'P 1'
#
loop_
_entity.id
_entity.type
_entity.pdbx_description
1 polymer ?
#
loop_
_entity_poly.entity_id
_entity_poly.type
_entity_poly.pdbx_seq_one_letter_code
_entity_poly.pdbx_strand_id
1 'polypeptide(L)'
;MFTSTKPDPAINGPFTNEQDLIDGMINKYERDGIKVYVGAERIQYQVAYSRQVAHKVFIGPGQPMFTHCDIQRKNIMVQSDGKIALIDWNTSGWHPQYLEYAVVICSCGSSKMTGLHALPSLWTNTLTTRPG
;
A
#
# COMPACT_ATOMS: atom_id res chain seq x y z
N MET A 1 -6.25 7.29 0.62
CA MET A 1 -6.28 8.74 0.34
C MET A 1 -4.88 9.32 0.47
N PHE A 2 -4.07 9.25 -0.59
CA PHE A 2 -2.68 9.76 -0.63
C PHE A 2 -2.61 11.17 -1.19
N THR A 3 -3.60 12.00 -0.89
CA THR A 3 -3.59 13.40 -1.32
C THR A 3 -3.43 14.27 -0.08
N SER A 4 -2.43 15.13 -0.12
CA SER A 4 -2.25 16.23 0.81
C SER A 4 -2.70 17.49 0.10
N THR A 5 -3.34 18.42 0.82
CA THR A 5 -3.67 19.76 0.28
C THR A 5 -2.47 20.52 -0.30
N LYS A 6 -1.24 20.14 0.08
CA LYS A 6 0.02 20.57 -0.53
C LYS A 6 0.85 19.35 -0.91
N PRO A 7 1.39 19.24 -2.15
CA PRO A 7 2.26 18.15 -2.53
C PRO A 7 3.46 18.08 -1.57
N ASP A 8 3.65 16.93 -0.94
CA ASP A 8 4.80 16.65 -0.08
C ASP A 8 5.45 15.35 -0.56
N PRO A 9 6.58 15.41 -1.28
CA PRO A 9 7.25 14.23 -1.81
C PRO A 9 7.60 13.19 -0.74
N ALA A 10 7.82 13.62 0.51
CA ALA A 10 8.10 12.72 1.62
C ALA A 10 6.87 11.92 2.07
N ILE A 11 5.66 12.27 1.61
CA ILE A 11 4.39 11.60 1.96
C ILE A 11 3.69 11.05 0.71
N ASN A 12 3.80 11.74 -0.42
CA ASN A 12 3.05 11.48 -1.65
C ASN A 12 3.89 10.78 -2.72
N GLY A 13 5.19 10.58 -2.49
CA GLY A 13 6.12 10.01 -3.46
C GLY A 13 6.40 10.95 -4.64
N PRO A 14 7.03 10.45 -5.72
CA PRO A 14 7.38 9.06 -5.97
C PRO A 14 8.36 8.47 -4.96
N PHE A 15 8.19 7.20 -4.62
CA PHE A 15 9.11 6.45 -3.77
C PHE A 15 9.88 5.43 -4.59
N THR A 16 11.20 5.37 -4.40
CA THR A 16 12.09 4.48 -5.17
C THR A 16 12.35 3.16 -4.46
N ASN A 17 12.09 3.10 -3.15
CA ASN A 17 12.30 1.94 -2.31
C ASN A 17 11.21 1.85 -1.22
N GLU A 18 11.06 0.67 -0.64
CA GLU A 18 10.02 0.38 0.36
C GLU A 18 10.23 1.17 1.67
N GLN A 19 11.48 1.48 2.03
CA GLN A 19 11.80 2.24 3.24
C GLN A 19 11.23 3.66 3.16
N ASP A 20 11.49 4.38 2.07
CA ASP A 20 10.93 5.72 1.85
C ASP A 20 9.40 5.72 1.82
N LEU A 21 8.80 4.68 1.24
CA LEU A 21 7.35 4.50 1.22
C LEU A 21 6.80 4.31 2.66
N ILE A 22 7.41 3.44 3.46
CA ILE A 22 7.01 3.19 4.85
C ILE A 22 7.14 4.47 5.68
N ASP A 23 8.26 5.17 5.55
CA ASP A 23 8.48 6.45 6.23
C ASP A 23 7.43 7.47 5.80
N GLY A 24 7.10 7.54 4.50
CA GLY A 24 6.05 8.42 4.01
C GLY A 24 4.65 8.08 4.52
N MET A 25 4.32 6.79 4.65
CA MET A 25 3.07 6.35 5.29
C MET A 25 3.00 6.75 6.77
N ILE A 26 4.10 6.61 7.51
CA ILE A 26 4.19 7.02 8.92
C ILE A 26 4.07 8.53 9.06
N ASN A 27 4.80 9.30 8.24
CA ASN A 27 4.77 10.76 8.25
C ASN A 27 3.36 11.29 7.93
N LYS A 28 2.66 10.63 7.01
CA LYS A 28 1.26 10.93 6.72
C LYS A 28 0.35 10.65 7.92
N TYR A 29 0.52 9.50 8.55
CA TYR A 29 -0.27 9.12 9.73
C TYR A 29 -0.08 10.11 10.87
N GLU A 30 1.16 10.53 11.13
CA GLU A 30 1.49 11.58 12.09
C GLU A 30 0.79 12.89 11.74
N ARG A 31 0.97 13.37 10.51
CA ARG A 31 0.42 14.66 10.04
C ARG A 31 -1.11 14.70 10.06
N ASP A 32 -1.75 13.65 9.57
CA ASP A 32 -3.21 13.60 9.44
C ASP A 32 -3.86 13.21 10.77
N GLY A 33 -3.22 12.34 11.58
CA GLY A 33 -3.69 11.92 12.90
C GLY A 33 -3.68 13.03 13.94
N ILE A 34 -2.63 13.88 13.95
CA ILE A 34 -2.55 15.05 14.85
C ILE A 34 -3.68 16.05 14.57
N LYS A 35 -4.16 16.16 13.33
CA LYS A 35 -5.22 17.11 12.95
C LYS A 35 -6.62 16.67 13.36
N VAL A 36 -6.85 15.39 13.60
CA VAL A 36 -8.20 14.80 13.71
C VAL A 36 -8.59 14.46 15.16
N TYR A 37 -7.64 14.19 16.05
CA TYR A 37 -7.94 13.68 17.40
C TYR A 37 -7.46 14.60 18.53
N VAL A 38 -8.35 14.82 19.51
CA VAL A 38 -7.98 15.35 20.84
C VAL A 38 -7.24 14.22 21.58
N GLY A 39 -5.91 14.23 21.51
CA GLY A 39 -5.06 13.18 22.10
C GLY A 39 -3.73 12.95 21.36
N ALA A 40 -2.99 14.02 21.10
CA ALA A 40 -1.74 14.00 20.33
C ALA A 40 -0.70 12.99 20.87
N GLU A 41 -0.71 12.73 22.18
CA GLU A 41 0.18 11.76 22.82
C GLU A 41 0.02 10.36 22.24
N ARG A 42 -1.21 9.88 22.03
CA ARG A 42 -1.46 8.54 21.48
C ARG A 42 -0.88 8.41 20.07
N ILE A 43 -1.01 9.45 19.25
CA ILE A 43 -0.46 9.48 17.89
C ILE A 43 1.07 9.42 17.95
N GLN A 44 1.70 10.19 18.85
CA GLN A 44 3.15 10.15 19.02
C GLN A 44 3.66 8.76 19.42
N TYR A 45 2.98 8.10 20.37
CA TYR A 45 3.31 6.72 20.75
C TYR A 45 3.18 5.75 19.57
N GLN A 46 2.10 5.83 18.81
CA GLN A 46 1.88 4.97 17.65
C GLN A 46 2.91 5.22 16.55
N VAL A 47 3.23 6.49 16.26
CA VAL A 47 4.29 6.86 15.31
C VAL A 47 5.65 6.33 15.76
N ALA A 48 6.01 6.53 17.03
CA ALA A 48 7.27 6.05 17.58
C ALA A 48 7.37 4.52 17.50
N TYR A 49 6.30 3.82 17.86
CA TYR A 49 6.21 2.36 17.72
C TYR A 49 6.32 1.93 16.26
N SER A 50 5.53 2.52 15.36
CA SER A 50 5.55 2.22 13.92
C SER A 50 6.93 2.42 13.31
N ARG A 51 7.67 3.49 13.65
CA ARG A 51 9.05 3.70 13.18
C ARG A 51 10.00 2.56 13.58
N GLN A 52 9.76 1.90 14.72
CA GLN A 52 10.59 0.78 15.18
C GLN A 52 10.28 -0.56 14.52
N VAL A 53 9.01 -0.77 14.13
CA VAL A 53 8.51 -2.09 13.70
C VAL A 53 8.18 -2.17 12.21
N ALA A 54 7.73 -1.09 11.58
CA ALA A 54 7.16 -1.13 10.23
C ALA A 54 8.18 -1.62 9.20
N HIS A 55 9.41 -1.12 9.27
CA HIS A 55 10.54 -1.54 8.42
C HIS A 55 10.97 -3.00 8.60
N LYS A 56 10.52 -3.67 9.67
CA LYS A 56 10.81 -5.09 9.93
C LYS A 56 9.68 -6.01 9.50
N VAL A 57 8.47 -5.48 9.39
CA VAL A 57 7.25 -6.23 9.05
C VAL A 57 6.95 -6.14 7.56
N PHE A 58 7.13 -4.97 6.99
CA PHE A 58 6.97 -4.75 5.55
C PHE A 58 8.32 -5.02 4.88
N ILE A 59 8.50 -6.26 4.44
CA ILE A 59 9.66 -6.72 3.66
C ILE A 59 9.11 -7.29 2.36
N GLY A 60 8.92 -6.42 1.37
CA GLY A 60 8.49 -6.73 0.03
C GLY A 60 9.68 -6.91 -0.92
N PRO A 61 9.59 -7.80 -1.92
CA PRO A 61 10.66 -8.05 -2.89
C PRO A 61 10.76 -6.98 -3.99
N GLY A 62 9.95 -5.91 -3.94
CA GLY A 62 9.73 -5.04 -5.09
C GLY A 62 9.63 -3.55 -4.75
N GLN A 63 9.81 -2.72 -5.78
CA GLN A 63 9.68 -1.28 -5.66
C GLN A 63 8.21 -0.87 -5.43
N PRO A 64 7.96 0.20 -4.65
CA PRO A 64 6.64 0.81 -4.56
C PRO A 64 6.05 1.08 -5.94
N MET A 65 4.75 0.84 -6.10
CA MET A 65 4.02 1.10 -7.33
C MET A 65 2.95 2.15 -7.09
N PHE A 66 2.69 3.00 -8.08
CA PHE A 66 1.53 3.86 -8.07
C PHE A 66 0.28 3.04 -8.38
N THR A 67 -0.59 2.90 -7.40
CA THR A 67 -1.77 2.04 -7.44
C THR A 67 -3.04 2.89 -7.39
N HIS A 68 -4.07 2.46 -8.11
CA HIS A 68 -5.35 3.17 -8.14
C HIS A 68 -6.13 3.07 -6.82
N CYS A 69 -6.03 1.92 -6.16
CA CYS A 69 -6.62 1.58 -4.85
C CYS A 69 -8.15 1.45 -4.82
N ASP A 70 -8.82 1.57 -5.97
CA ASP A 70 -10.26 1.29 -6.13
C ASP A 70 -10.55 0.77 -7.55
N ILE A 71 -9.80 -0.24 -8.01
CA ILE A 71 -10.05 -0.87 -9.31
C ILE A 71 -11.35 -1.68 -9.24
N GLN A 72 -12.46 -1.02 -9.55
CA GLN A 72 -13.79 -1.60 -9.65
C GLN A 72 -14.34 -1.37 -11.05
N ARG A 73 -15.26 -2.22 -11.51
CA ARG A 73 -15.89 -2.07 -12.85
C ARG A 73 -16.48 -0.68 -13.10
N LYS A 74 -17.05 -0.05 -12.07
CA LYS A 74 -17.60 1.32 -12.13
C LYS A 74 -16.56 2.38 -12.52
N ASN A 75 -15.28 2.09 -12.27
CA ASN A 75 -14.13 2.99 -12.50
C ASN A 75 -13.35 2.63 -13.78
N ILE A 76 -13.87 1.68 -14.59
CA ILE A 76 -13.29 1.25 -15.87
C ILE A 76 -14.29 1.58 -16.98
N MET A 77 -13.94 2.53 -17.84
CA MET A 77 -14.75 2.92 -18.99
C MET A 77 -14.17 2.32 -20.27
N VAL A 78 -15.03 1.74 -21.11
CA VAL A 78 -14.68 1.29 -22.48
C VAL A 78 -15.24 2.30 -23.47
N GLN A 79 -14.36 2.91 -24.25
CA GLN A 79 -14.71 3.88 -25.27
C GLN A 79 -15.18 3.18 -26.55
N SER A 80 -15.89 3.91 -27.42
CA SER A 80 -16.44 3.36 -28.67
C SER A 80 -15.37 2.86 -29.65
N ASP A 81 -14.13 3.35 -29.51
CA ASP A 81 -12.96 2.89 -30.28
C ASP A 81 -12.22 1.73 -29.62
N GLY A 82 -12.76 1.16 -28.54
CA GLY A 82 -12.19 0.04 -27.79
C GLY A 82 -11.11 0.43 -26.77
N LYS A 83 -10.79 1.72 -26.59
CA LYS A 83 -9.85 2.15 -25.55
C LYS A 83 -10.45 2.02 -24.16
N ILE A 84 -9.59 1.72 -23.18
CA ILE A 84 -9.95 1.65 -21.77
C ILE A 84 -9.45 2.92 -21.06
N ALA A 85 -10.33 3.57 -20.31
CA ALA A 85 -10.00 4.68 -19.44
C ALA A 85 -10.28 4.31 -17.97
N LEU A 86 -9.30 4.57 -17.10
CA LEU A 86 -9.46 4.48 -15.65
C LEU A 86 -9.82 5.86 -15.08
N ILE A 87 -10.86 5.91 -14.25
CA ILE A 87 -11.39 7.12 -13.63
C ILE A 87 -11.42 6.98 -12.11
N ASP A 88 -11.66 8.10 -11.40
CA ASP A 88 -11.74 8.14 -9.94
C ASP A 88 -10.44 7.83 -9.19
N TRP A 89 -9.38 8.56 -9.57
CA TRP A 89 -8.04 8.45 -8.97
C TRP A 89 -7.90 9.05 -7.56
N ASN A 90 -9.01 9.42 -6.90
CA ASN A 90 -8.96 10.16 -5.64
C ASN A 90 -8.41 9.31 -4.47
N THR A 91 -8.52 7.98 -4.58
CA THR A 91 -7.98 7.03 -3.60
C THR A 91 -6.54 6.61 -3.87
N SER A 92 -6.02 6.93 -5.07
CA SER A 92 -4.76 6.42 -5.59
C SER A 92 -3.55 6.94 -4.83
N GLY A 93 -2.44 6.21 -4.93
CA GLY A 93 -1.20 6.55 -4.27
C GLY A 93 -0.13 5.48 -4.42
N TRP A 94 1.04 5.76 -3.85
CA TRP A 94 2.13 4.79 -3.82
C TRP A 94 1.91 3.74 -2.75
N HIS A 95 2.13 2.49 -3.11
CA HIS A 95 1.91 1.34 -2.25
C HIS A 95 2.92 0.22 -2.48
N PRO A 96 3.07 -0.72 -1.54
CA PRO A 96 3.86 -1.90 -1.77
C PRO A 96 3.26 -2.71 -2.92
N GLN A 97 4.10 -3.33 -3.75
CA GLN A 97 3.67 -4.08 -4.94
C GLN A 97 2.63 -5.17 -4.65
N TYR A 98 2.65 -5.75 -3.45
CA TYR A 98 1.72 -6.80 -3.03
C TYR A 98 0.36 -6.29 -2.53
N LEU A 99 0.17 -4.97 -2.37
CA LEU A 99 -1.01 -4.47 -1.69
C LEU A 99 -2.30 -4.80 -2.45
N GLU A 100 -2.31 -4.65 -3.77
CA GLU A 100 -3.52 -4.89 -4.57
C GLU A 100 -3.92 -6.37 -4.51
N TYR A 101 -2.95 -7.27 -4.52
CA TYR A 101 -3.17 -8.69 -4.28
C TYR A 101 -3.73 -8.96 -2.87
N ALA A 102 -3.14 -8.36 -1.84
CA ALA A 102 -3.59 -8.51 -0.46
C ALA A 102 -5.03 -8.00 -0.26
N VAL A 103 -5.36 -6.83 -0.83
CA VAL A 103 -6.70 -6.24 -0.76
C VAL A 103 -7.73 -7.13 -1.45
N VAL A 104 -7.41 -7.67 -2.63
CA VAL A 104 -8.30 -8.60 -3.34
C VAL A 104 -8.52 -9.88 -2.53
N ILE A 105 -7.48 -10.46 -1.93
CA ILE A 105 -7.63 -11.64 -1.05
C ILE A 105 -8.50 -11.33 0.16
N CYS A 106 -8.21 -10.24 0.87
CA CYS A 106 -8.95 -9.86 2.08
C CYS A 106 -10.42 -9.53 1.78
N SER A 107 -10.70 -8.92 0.63
CA SER A 107 -12.06 -8.54 0.22
C SER A 107 -12.87 -9.72 -0.30
N CYS A 108 -12.23 -10.79 -0.77
CA CYS A 108 -12.91 -11.95 -1.37
C CYS A 108 -13.30 -13.05 -0.34
N GLY A 109 -13.00 -12.87 0.95
CA GLY A 109 -13.50 -13.73 2.03
C GLY A 109 -13.23 -15.22 1.83
N SER A 110 -12.03 -15.68 2.21
CA SER A 110 -11.68 -17.04 2.70
C SER A 110 -12.27 -18.32 2.10
N SER A 111 -13.02 -18.33 0.99
CA SER A 111 -13.77 -19.52 0.57
C SER A 111 -13.22 -20.24 -0.67
N LYS A 112 -12.16 -19.76 -1.34
CA LYS A 112 -11.65 -20.44 -2.55
C LYS A 112 -10.13 -20.51 -2.77
N MET A 113 -9.29 -20.09 -1.81
CA MET A 113 -7.84 -20.11 -2.02
C MET A 113 -7.12 -21.03 -1.02
N THR A 114 -7.62 -22.26 -0.89
CA THR A 114 -6.87 -23.37 -0.28
C THR A 114 -5.92 -23.94 -1.32
N GLY A 115 -4.74 -23.35 -1.47
CA GLY A 115 -3.73 -23.93 -2.32
C GLY A 115 -2.52 -23.03 -2.47
N LEU A 116 -1.35 -23.61 -2.23
CA LEU A 116 0.00 -23.09 -2.50
C LEU A 116 0.22 -22.58 -3.94
N HIS A 117 -0.80 -22.64 -4.80
CA HIS A 117 -0.79 -22.26 -6.22
C HIS A 117 -1.06 -20.77 -6.49
N ALA A 118 -1.44 -19.99 -5.46
CA ALA A 118 -1.76 -18.57 -5.64
C ALA A 118 -0.58 -17.60 -5.38
N LEU A 119 0.53 -18.09 -4.83
CA LEU A 119 1.72 -17.25 -4.65
C LEU A 119 2.42 -17.10 -6.01
N PRO A 120 2.60 -15.88 -6.53
CA PRO A 120 3.51 -15.65 -7.65
C PRO A 120 4.89 -16.20 -7.28
N SER A 121 5.57 -16.87 -8.20
CA SER A 121 6.89 -17.50 -8.01
C SER A 121 7.98 -16.58 -7.43
N LEU A 122 7.76 -15.27 -7.45
CA LEU A 122 8.60 -14.26 -6.80
C LEU A 122 8.59 -14.31 -5.26
N TRP A 123 7.58 -14.93 -4.64
CA TRP A 123 7.41 -15.02 -3.18
C TRP A 123 7.81 -16.38 -2.59
N THR A 124 8.01 -17.39 -3.43
CA THR A 124 8.45 -18.72 -2.99
C THR A 124 9.96 -18.82 -2.77
N ASN A 125 10.74 -17.87 -3.31
CA ASN A 125 12.20 -17.89 -3.22
C ASN A 125 12.77 -17.34 -1.90
N THR A 126 11.95 -16.71 -1.06
CA THR A 126 12.40 -16.14 0.23
C THR A 126 12.25 -17.11 1.41
N LEU A 127 11.57 -18.26 1.22
CA LEU A 127 11.28 -19.21 2.30
C LEU A 127 12.12 -20.50 2.24
N THR A 128 12.99 -20.69 1.25
CA THR A 128 13.76 -21.93 1.06
C THR A 128 15.23 -21.85 1.44
N THR A 129 15.77 -20.70 1.83
CA THR A 129 17.12 -20.61 2.41
C THR A 129 17.08 -20.70 3.93
N ARG A 130 16.80 -21.90 4.45
CA ARG A 130 17.22 -22.26 5.83
C ARG A 130 18.74 -22.40 5.85
N PRO A 131 19.47 -21.79 6.80
CA PRO A 131 20.83 -22.20 7.10
C PRO A 131 20.81 -23.38 8.08
N GLY A 132 21.54 -24.45 7.74
CA GLY A 132 21.96 -25.54 8.64
C GLY A 132 20.99 -26.72 8.72
#